data_AF-A0A2M9IT72-F1
#
_entry.id   AF-A0A2M9IT72-F1
#
_cell.length_a   1.000
_cell.length_b   1.000
_cell.length_c   1.000
_cell.angle_alpha   90.00
_cell.angle_beta   90.00
_cell.angle_gamma   90.00
#
_symmetry.space_group_name_H-M   'P 1'
#
loop_
_entity.id
_entity.type
_entity.pdbx_description
1 polymer ?
#
loop_
_entity_poly.entity_id
_entity_poly.type
_entity_poly.pdbx_seq_one_letter_code
_entity_poly.pdbx_strand_id
1 'polypeptide(L)'
;MEPDPDGERAAYAWDAVAAAIGNHRHFIRAALEQPSFGPLNLNTITALTRTGNEYTLTLTACYHPRSDNTEEPPAPVADILQAVGQLRARPDNDPADVTSDAAADLLEHIAGTWDQQDDQTRQRAYVLARSL
;
A
#
# COMPACT_ATOMS: atom_id res chain seq x y z
N MET A 1 6.72 -1.36 -31.66
CA MET A 1 6.31 -0.66 -30.44
C MET A 1 5.89 -1.72 -29.46
N GLU A 2 6.71 -2.00 -28.45
CA GLU A 2 6.29 -2.80 -27.31
C GLU A 2 5.45 -1.90 -26.37
N PRO A 3 4.34 -2.41 -25.82
CA PRO A 3 3.56 -1.65 -24.85
C PRO A 3 4.40 -1.42 -23.59
N ASP A 4 4.36 -0.18 -23.09
CA ASP A 4 4.99 0.17 -21.82
C ASP A 4 4.26 -0.58 -20.68
N PRO A 5 4.92 -1.50 -19.97
CA PRO A 5 4.29 -2.28 -18.90
C PRO A 5 3.75 -1.40 -17.76
N ASP A 6 4.30 -0.21 -17.58
CA ASP A 6 3.81 0.75 -16.57
C ASP A 6 2.57 1.50 -17.04
N GLY A 7 2.44 1.73 -18.35
CA GLY A 7 1.21 2.28 -18.96
C GLY A 7 0.02 1.33 -18.85
N GLU A 8 0.24 0.02 -18.97
CA GLU A 8 -0.80 -1.00 -18.80
C GLU A 8 -1.26 -1.12 -17.34
N ARG A 9 -0.35 -1.00 -16.36
CA ARG A 9 -0.69 -1.02 -14.92
C ARG A 9 -1.50 0.20 -14.50
N ALA A 10 -1.13 1.38 -14.99
CA ALA A 10 -1.88 2.61 -14.72
C ALA A 10 -3.31 2.52 -15.27
N ALA A 11 -3.49 2.01 -16.49
CA ALA A 11 -4.79 1.75 -17.09
C ALA A 11 -5.70 0.88 -16.20
N TYR A 12 -5.18 -0.22 -15.66
CA TYR A 12 -5.92 -1.10 -14.75
C TYR A 12 -6.33 -0.40 -13.44
N ALA A 13 -5.45 0.44 -12.89
CA ALA A 13 -5.77 1.21 -11.68
C ALA A 13 -6.91 2.21 -11.91
N TRP A 14 -6.94 2.87 -13.08
CA TRP A 14 -8.00 3.82 -13.43
C TRP A 14 -9.37 3.16 -13.57
N ASP A 15 -9.43 1.99 -14.23
CA ASP A 15 -10.67 1.20 -14.32
C ASP A 15 -11.17 0.78 -12.94
N ALA A 16 -10.26 0.41 -12.02
CA ALA A 16 -10.62 0.05 -10.65
C ALA A 16 -11.20 1.24 -9.87
N VAL A 17 -10.64 2.45 -10.03
CA VAL A 17 -11.17 3.68 -9.41
C VAL A 17 -12.57 4.00 -9.94
N ALA A 18 -12.77 3.93 -11.26
CA ALA A 18 -14.08 4.14 -11.87
C ALA A 18 -15.11 3.14 -11.34
N ALA A 19 -14.76 1.86 -11.27
CA ALA A 19 -15.62 0.82 -10.73
C ALA A 19 -15.96 1.07 -9.24
N ALA A 20 -14.99 1.48 -8.42
CA ALA A 20 -15.22 1.78 -7.01
C ALA A 20 -16.22 2.94 -6.81
N ILE A 21 -16.10 4.00 -7.61
CA ILE A 21 -17.04 5.15 -7.57
C ILE A 21 -18.42 4.70 -8.03
N GLY A 22 -18.51 3.94 -9.12
CA GLY A 22 -19.78 3.43 -9.65
C GLY A 22 -20.52 2.49 -8.69
N ASN A 23 -19.80 1.73 -7.87
CA ASN A 23 -20.36 0.83 -6.86
C ASN A 23 -20.85 1.54 -5.59
N HIS A 24 -20.54 2.83 -5.42
CA HIS A 24 -20.94 3.56 -4.23
C HIS A 24 -22.43 3.97 -4.30
N ARG A 25 -23.17 3.81 -3.19
CA ARG A 25 -24.64 3.94 -3.10
C ARG A 25 -25.23 5.25 -3.63
N HIS A 26 -24.44 6.33 -3.65
CA HIS A 26 -24.87 7.66 -4.09
C HIS A 26 -24.69 7.89 -5.59
N PHE A 27 -23.98 7.00 -6.27
CA PHE A 27 -23.71 7.07 -7.70
C PHE A 27 -24.57 6.05 -8.46
N ILE A 28 -24.91 6.41 -9.70
CA ILE A 28 -25.57 5.53 -10.68
C ILE A 28 -24.54 5.00 -11.66
N ARG A 29 -23.56 5.84 -11.99
CA ARG A 29 -22.54 5.55 -12.99
C ARG A 29 -21.28 6.31 -12.65
N ALA A 30 -20.14 5.68 -12.89
CA ALA A 30 -18.87 6.35 -13.07
C ALA A 30 -18.19 5.71 -14.29
N ALA A 31 -17.66 6.53 -15.18
CA ALA A 31 -17.00 6.06 -16.39
C ALA A 31 -15.80 6.93 -16.73
N LEU A 32 -14.77 6.29 -17.28
CA LEU A 32 -13.68 6.97 -17.96
C LEU A 32 -14.20 7.51 -19.30
N GLU A 33 -13.87 8.75 -19.62
CA GLU A 33 -14.33 9.37 -20.87
C GLU A 33 -13.59 8.84 -22.11
N GLN A 34 -12.41 8.25 -21.93
CA GLN A 34 -11.65 7.60 -23.00
C GLN A 34 -11.15 6.23 -22.55
N PRO A 35 -11.21 5.20 -23.41
CA PRO A 35 -10.62 3.90 -23.11
C PRO A 35 -9.11 4.02 -22.97
N SER A 36 -8.59 3.33 -21.96
CA SER A 36 -7.21 3.41 -21.51
C SER A 36 -6.20 2.90 -22.55
N PHE A 37 -5.66 3.81 -23.37
CA PHE A 37 -4.51 3.52 -24.23
C PHE A 37 -3.34 4.47 -23.90
N GLY A 38 -2.48 4.01 -23.00
CA GLY A 38 -1.18 4.63 -22.73
C GLY A 38 -1.11 5.48 -21.45
N PRO A 39 0.11 5.75 -20.96
CA PRO A 39 0.38 6.28 -19.61
C PRO A 39 -0.03 7.75 -19.37
N LEU A 40 -0.55 8.48 -20.37
CA LEU A 40 -0.51 9.95 -20.36
C LEU A 40 -1.84 10.69 -20.61
N ASN A 41 -2.98 10.00 -20.82
CA ASN A 41 -4.24 10.68 -21.20
C ASN A 41 -5.50 10.16 -20.49
N LEU A 42 -5.41 9.74 -19.23
CA LEU A 42 -6.55 9.29 -18.43
C LEU A 42 -6.70 10.16 -17.21
N ASN A 43 -7.19 11.38 -17.43
CA ASN A 43 -7.23 12.38 -16.38
C ASN A 43 -8.62 12.53 -15.80
N THR A 44 -9.67 11.92 -16.38
CA THR A 44 -11.05 12.32 -16.09
C THR A 44 -11.99 11.14 -15.91
N ILE A 45 -12.65 11.08 -14.75
CA ILE A 45 -13.82 10.23 -14.51
C ILE A 45 -15.06 11.10 -14.42
N THR A 46 -16.10 10.75 -15.19
CA THR A 46 -17.41 11.38 -15.09
C THR A 46 -18.32 10.51 -14.24
N ALA A 47 -18.83 11.07 -13.15
CA ALA A 47 -19.64 10.37 -12.16
C ALA A 47 -21.04 11.01 -12.06
N LEU A 48 -22.07 10.20 -12.29
CA LEU A 48 -23.47 10.61 -12.18
C LEU A 48 -24.05 10.13 -10.86
N THR A 49 -24.61 11.07 -10.09
CA THR A 49 -25.28 10.76 -8.81
C THR A 49 -26.75 10.41 -8.99
N ARG A 50 -27.31 9.74 -7.98
CA ARG A 50 -28.75 9.43 -7.93
C ARG A 50 -29.66 10.64 -7.90
N THR A 51 -29.14 11.79 -7.47
CA THR A 51 -29.86 13.07 -7.45
C THR A 51 -29.80 13.80 -8.79
N GLY A 52 -29.13 13.23 -9.81
CA GLY A 52 -29.00 13.82 -11.14
C GLY A 52 -27.85 14.81 -11.29
N ASN A 53 -26.97 14.94 -10.29
CA ASN A 53 -25.77 15.77 -10.42
C ASN A 53 -24.65 14.98 -11.09
N GLU A 54 -23.99 15.60 -12.05
CA GLU A 54 -22.82 15.07 -12.74
C GLU A 54 -21.55 15.74 -12.20
N TYR A 55 -20.53 14.94 -11.91
CA TYR A 55 -19.24 15.39 -11.44
C TYR A 55 -18.15 14.94 -12.40
N THR A 56 -17.27 15.87 -12.75
CA THR A 56 -16.04 15.61 -13.50
C THR A 56 -14.87 15.57 -12.51
N LEU A 57 -14.27 14.41 -12.33
CA LEU A 57 -13.17 14.18 -11.40
C LEU A 57 -11.87 14.15 -12.17
N THR A 58 -10.98 15.13 -11.92
CA THR A 58 -9.63 15.10 -12.47
C THR A 58 -8.72 14.29 -11.55
N LEU A 59 -8.07 13.26 -12.10
CA LEU A 59 -7.16 12.41 -11.37
C LEU A 59 -5.73 12.61 -11.84
N THR A 60 -4.81 12.69 -10.88
CA THR A 60 -3.37 12.84 -11.15
C THR A 60 -2.65 11.67 -10.50
N ALA A 61 -2.03 10.82 -11.32
CA ALA A 61 -1.13 9.80 -10.82
C ALA A 61 0.23 10.44 -10.54
N CYS A 62 0.57 10.57 -9.26
CA CYS A 62 1.95 10.85 -8.85
C CYS A 62 2.67 9.51 -8.68
N TYR A 63 3.60 9.22 -9.59
CA TYR A 63 4.52 8.11 -9.39
C TYR A 63 5.37 8.41 -8.17
N HIS A 64 5.05 7.74 -7.06
CA HIS A 64 5.98 7.65 -5.96
C HIS A 64 6.88 6.47 -6.33
N PRO A 65 8.18 6.70 -6.66
CA PRO A 65 9.09 5.58 -6.76
C PRO A 65 8.95 4.81 -5.47
N ARG A 66 8.59 3.53 -5.58
CA ARG A 66 8.80 2.61 -4.47
C ARG A 66 10.29 2.72 -4.22
N SER A 67 10.68 3.36 -3.13
CA SER A 67 12.08 3.49 -2.78
C SER A 67 12.62 2.07 -2.75
N ASP A 68 13.45 1.74 -3.74
CA ASP A 68 14.30 0.56 -3.71
C ASP A 68 15.28 0.88 -2.58
N ASN A 69 14.87 0.55 -1.36
CA ASN A 69 15.54 0.92 -0.12
C ASN A 69 16.88 0.17 -0.04
N THR A 70 17.87 0.72 -0.72
CA THR A 70 19.30 0.64 -0.33
C THR A 70 19.69 1.91 0.44
N GLU A 71 18.70 2.63 0.98
CA GLU A 71 18.94 3.58 2.07
C GLU A 71 18.97 2.78 3.37
N GLU A 72 19.94 3.11 4.22
CA GLU A 72 20.04 2.63 5.58
C GLU A 72 18.65 2.72 6.22
N PRO A 73 18.10 1.62 6.77
CA PRO A 73 16.75 1.62 7.29
C PRO A 73 16.62 2.76 8.30
N PRO A 74 15.53 3.55 8.27
CA PRO A 74 15.35 4.61 9.26
C PRO A 74 15.53 3.97 10.64
N ALA A 75 16.23 4.63 11.56
CA ALA A 75 16.64 4.06 12.85
C ALA A 75 15.57 3.19 13.56
N PRO A 76 14.26 3.51 13.52
CA PRO A 76 13.20 2.65 14.05
C PRO A 76 13.10 1.26 13.40
N VAL A 77 13.32 1.15 12.09
CA VAL A 77 13.28 -0.11 11.32
C VAL A 77 14.50 -0.98 11.65
N ALA A 78 15.68 -0.36 11.83
CA ALA A 78 16.87 -1.08 12.28
C ALA A 78 16.67 -1.71 13.67
N ASP A 79 16.11 -0.94 14.62
CA ASP A 79 15.77 -1.43 15.96
C ASP A 79 14.75 -2.60 15.91
N ILE A 80 13.76 -2.51 15.01
CA ILE A 80 12.77 -3.59 14.79
C ILE A 80 13.43 -4.85 14.22
N LEU A 81 14.28 -4.74 13.20
CA LEU A 81 14.98 -5.88 12.61
C LEU A 81 15.98 -6.52 13.59
N GLN A 82 16.59 -5.72 14.45
CA GLN A 82 17.42 -6.24 15.54
C GLN A 82 16.59 -7.09 16.52
N ALA A 83 15.40 -6.62 16.91
CA ALA A 83 14.49 -7.37 17.78
C ALA A 83 13.99 -8.68 17.12
N VAL A 84 13.72 -8.66 15.80
CA VAL A 84 13.42 -9.88 15.02
C VAL A 84 14.55 -10.91 15.14
N GLY A 85 15.80 -10.47 15.01
CA GLY A 85 16.97 -11.33 15.19
C GLY A 85 17.09 -11.92 16.59
N GLN A 86 16.77 -11.14 17.63
CA GLN A 86 16.78 -11.61 19.02
C GLN A 86 15.67 -12.64 19.31
N LEU A 87 14.48 -12.45 18.74
CA LEU A 87 13.38 -13.40 18.84
C LEU A 87 13.73 -14.73 18.17
N ARG A 88 14.32 -14.69 16.97
CA ARG A 88 14.71 -15.88 16.21
C ARG A 88 15.94 -16.61 16.77
N ALA A 89 16.78 -15.91 17.54
CA ALA A 89 17.96 -16.50 18.18
C ALA A 89 17.64 -17.19 19.53
N ARG A 90 16.39 -17.13 20.00
CA ARG A 90 15.98 -17.74 21.27
C ARG A 90 16.00 -19.28 21.15
N PRO A 91 16.53 -20.02 22.15
CA PRO A 91 16.72 -21.46 22.03
C PRO A 91 15.39 -22.24 22.03
N ASP A 92 15.26 -23.05 20.96
CA ASP A 92 14.17 -23.91 20.44
C ASP A 92 13.49 -24.93 21.40
N ASN A 93 13.41 -24.67 22.70
CA ASN A 93 12.85 -25.60 23.70
C ASN A 93 11.71 -25.01 24.55
N ASP A 94 11.17 -23.84 24.21
CA ASP A 94 10.09 -23.21 24.97
C ASP A 94 8.80 -23.20 24.13
N PRO A 95 7.62 -23.62 24.62
CA PRO A 95 6.35 -23.39 23.91
C PRO A 95 6.08 -21.91 23.57
N ALA A 96 6.84 -20.97 24.15
CA ALA A 96 6.92 -19.59 23.71
C ALA A 96 7.51 -19.40 22.29
N ASP A 97 8.22 -20.38 21.73
CA ASP A 97 8.92 -20.28 20.45
C ASP A 97 7.95 -20.06 19.28
N VAL A 98 6.77 -20.70 19.27
CA VAL A 98 5.73 -20.44 18.26
C VAL A 98 5.23 -18.98 18.33
N THR A 99 5.19 -18.41 19.52
CA THR A 99 4.76 -17.01 19.73
C THR A 99 5.87 -16.04 19.38
N SER A 100 7.13 -16.38 19.69
CA SER A 100 8.31 -15.60 19.33
C SER A 100 8.53 -15.57 17.82
N ASP A 101 8.32 -16.69 17.13
CA ASP A 101 8.46 -16.77 15.67
C ASP A 101 7.33 -15.99 14.97
N ALA A 102 6.08 -16.14 15.44
CA ALA A 102 4.96 -15.33 14.94
C ALA A 102 5.15 -13.82 15.19
N ALA A 103 5.75 -13.44 16.32
CA ALA A 103 6.09 -12.05 16.61
C ALA A 103 7.23 -11.55 15.72
N ALA A 104 8.23 -12.38 15.45
CA ALA A 104 9.33 -12.07 14.55
C ALA A 104 8.82 -11.84 13.11
N ASP A 105 7.95 -12.72 12.61
CA ASP A 105 7.35 -12.60 11.28
C ASP A 105 6.48 -11.34 11.15
N LEU A 106 5.70 -11.01 12.19
CA LEU A 106 4.90 -9.79 12.22
C LEU A 106 5.78 -8.53 12.18
N LEU A 107 6.84 -8.49 13.00
CA LEU A 107 7.76 -7.35 13.05
C LEU A 107 8.56 -7.20 11.75
N GLU A 108 8.99 -8.32 11.14
CA GLU A 108 9.66 -8.33 9.85
C GLU A 108 8.73 -7.84 8.72
N HIS A 109 7.45 -8.25 8.74
CA HIS A 109 6.45 -7.76 7.81
C HIS A 109 6.22 -6.25 7.95
N ILE A 110 6.10 -5.76 9.18
CA ILE A 110 5.94 -4.32 9.47
C ILE A 110 7.18 -3.54 9.02
N ALA A 111 8.39 -4.05 9.28
CA ALA A 111 9.63 -3.43 8.83
C ALA A 111 9.70 -3.35 7.30
N GLY A 112 9.35 -4.44 6.60
CA GLY A 112 9.34 -4.50 5.13
C GLY A 112 8.24 -3.67 4.46
N THR A 113 7.23 -3.24 5.22
CA THR A 113 6.11 -2.41 4.74
C THR A 113 6.02 -1.08 5.49
N TRP A 114 7.11 -0.63 6.13
CA TRP A 114 7.12 0.49 7.06
C TRP A 114 6.45 1.76 6.51
N ASP A 115 6.73 2.12 5.27
CA ASP A 115 6.19 3.32 4.62
C ASP A 115 4.68 3.23 4.32
N GLN A 116 4.11 2.03 4.36
CA GLN A 116 2.68 1.75 4.13
C GLN A 116 1.89 1.61 5.44
N GLN A 117 2.56 1.49 6.58
CA GLN A 117 1.92 1.39 7.88
C GLN A 117 1.38 2.74 8.35
N ASP A 118 0.26 2.72 9.06
CA ASP A 118 -0.22 3.90 9.77
C ASP A 118 0.70 4.23 10.98
N ASP A 119 0.64 5.48 11.45
CA ASP A 119 1.52 5.95 12.53
C ASP A 119 1.32 5.19 13.85
N GLN A 120 0.12 4.68 14.11
CA GLN A 120 -0.15 3.90 15.33
C GLN A 120 0.52 2.53 15.26
N THR A 121 0.47 1.87 14.11
CA THR A 121 1.15 0.58 13.88
C THR A 121 2.67 0.74 13.96
N ARG A 122 3.23 1.80 13.36
CA ARG A 122 4.66 2.13 13.46
C ARG A 122 5.11 2.32 14.90
N GLN A 123 4.37 3.13 15.69
CA GLN A 123 4.71 3.41 17.07
C GLN A 123 4.64 2.15 17.95
N ARG A 124 3.62 1.30 17.73
CA ARG A 124 3.47 0.04 18.48
C ARG A 124 4.59 -0.94 18.17
N ALA A 125 4.92 -1.13 16.90
CA ALA A 125 6.02 -2.00 16.49
C ALA A 125 7.36 -1.53 17.08
N TYR A 126 7.60 -0.22 17.09
CA TYR A 126 8.80 0.35 17.70
C TYR A 126 8.87 0.13 19.22
N VAL A 127 7.76 0.37 19.94
CA VAL A 127 7.70 0.13 21.39
C VAL A 127 7.89 -1.34 21.72
N LEU A 128 7.30 -2.24 20.94
CA LEU A 128 7.46 -3.68 21.10
C LEU A 128 8.92 -4.11 20.86
N ALA A 129 9.54 -3.65 19.78
CA ALA A 129 10.94 -3.94 19.48
C ALA A 129 11.89 -3.45 20.59
N ARG A 130 11.64 -2.28 21.16
CA ARG A 130 12.41 -1.73 22.29
C ARG A 130 12.24 -2.49 23.61
N SER A 131 11.22 -3.34 23.72
CA SER A 131 10.91 -4.10 24.94
C SER A 131 11.46 -5.52 24.94
N LEU A 132 12.03 -5.95 23.81
CA LEU A 132 12.69 -7.24 23.60
C LEU A 132 14.19 -7.14 23.88
#